data_AF-A0A1I4I2Y9-F1
#
_entry.id   AF-A0A1I4I2Y9-F1
#
_cell.length_a   1.000
_cell.length_b   1.000
_cell.length_c   1.000
_cell.angle_alpha   90.00
_cell.angle_beta   90.00
_cell.angle_gamma   90.00
#
_symmetry.space_group_name_H-M   'P 1'
#
loop_
_entity.id
_entity.type
_entity.pdbx_description
1 polymer ?
#
loop_
_entity_poly.entity_id
_entity_poly.type
_entity_poly.pdbx_seq_one_letter_code
_entity_poly.pdbx_strand_id
1 'polypeptide(L)'
;MNRTEYPNRRKQIREKEEPEIWEKFWKWLDTIHASGGSRLGKAVNYAQNQKPYLMNYLQDERIPISNNFAENSARPYAVGRKNFLFHNSTDGAETSAIKYSLVESAKRNRLNVMKYLETVLIEMMGYNDESEYIDELMPWTDKIKRTCSTD
;
A
#
# COMPACT_ATOMS: atom_id res chain seq x y z
N MET A 1 -22.00 -4.22 6.96
CA MET A 1 -21.47 -5.61 6.91
C MET A 1 -20.03 -5.60 7.40
N ASN A 2 -19.72 -6.40 8.43
CA ASN A 2 -18.47 -6.35 9.18
C ASN A 2 -17.28 -6.94 8.40
N ARG A 3 -16.14 -6.24 8.38
CA ARG A 3 -14.92 -6.61 7.64
C ARG A 3 -14.17 -7.83 8.21
N THR A 4 -14.54 -8.34 9.37
CA THR A 4 -13.85 -9.42 10.11
C THR A 4 -14.31 -10.83 9.74
N GLU A 5 -15.46 -11.01 9.08
CA GLU A 5 -15.92 -12.34 8.59
C GLU A 5 -15.33 -12.72 7.22
N TYR A 6 -14.95 -11.72 6.41
CA TYR A 6 -14.36 -11.88 5.07
C TYR A 6 -12.92 -12.46 5.01
N PRO A 7 -11.99 -12.13 5.92
CA PRO A 7 -10.59 -12.53 5.86
C PRO A 7 -10.45 -14.06 5.93
N ASN A 8 -11.11 -14.69 6.92
CA ASN A 8 -11.04 -16.14 7.12
C ASN A 8 -11.60 -16.93 5.93
N ARG A 9 -12.73 -16.49 5.36
CA ARG A 9 -13.33 -17.15 4.19
C ARG A 9 -12.43 -17.03 2.95
N ARG A 10 -11.82 -15.85 2.76
CA ARG A 10 -10.89 -15.62 1.64
C ARG A 10 -9.66 -16.50 1.76
N LYS A 11 -9.10 -16.65 2.96
CA LYS A 11 -7.98 -17.55 3.23
C LYS A 11 -8.32 -18.99 2.88
N GLN A 12 -9.46 -19.49 3.36
CA GLN A 12 -9.90 -20.86 3.12
C GLN A 12 -10.10 -21.17 1.63
N ILE A 13 -10.70 -20.25 0.87
CA ILE A 13 -10.88 -20.41 -0.58
C ILE A 13 -9.50 -20.46 -1.26
N ARG A 14 -8.62 -19.52 -0.92
CA ARG A 14 -7.25 -19.48 -1.46
C ARG A 14 -6.51 -20.77 -1.21
N GLU A 15 -6.44 -21.21 0.04
CA GLU A 15 -5.73 -22.44 0.44
C GLU A 15 -6.27 -23.69 -0.26
N LYS A 16 -7.57 -23.72 -0.59
CA LYS A 16 -8.20 -24.86 -1.26
C LYS A 16 -8.01 -24.85 -2.77
N GLU A 17 -8.18 -23.69 -3.42
CA GLU A 17 -8.34 -23.61 -4.88
C GLU A 17 -7.07 -23.15 -5.61
N GLU A 18 -6.25 -22.31 -4.97
CA GLU A 18 -5.17 -21.58 -5.65
C GLU A 18 -3.79 -22.28 -5.64
N PRO A 19 -3.40 -23.13 -4.65
CA PRO A 19 -2.10 -23.80 -4.66
C PRO A 19 -1.85 -24.64 -5.92
N GLU A 20 -2.84 -25.41 -6.36
CA GLU A 20 -2.71 -26.26 -7.55
C GLU A 20 -2.54 -25.40 -8.81
N ILE A 21 -3.21 -24.24 -8.88
CA ILE A 21 -3.07 -23.29 -10.00
C ILE A 21 -1.64 -22.75 -10.04
N TRP A 22 -1.11 -22.34 -8.89
CA TRP A 22 0.28 -21.84 -8.82
C TRP A 22 1.29 -22.92 -9.12
N GLU A 23 1.09 -24.13 -8.61
CA GLU A 23 1.99 -25.25 -8.90
C GLU A 23 2.05 -25.51 -10.41
N LYS A 24 0.88 -25.55 -11.09
CA LYS A 24 0.80 -25.68 -12.55
C LYS A 24 1.48 -24.51 -13.25
N PHE A 25 1.27 -23.29 -12.80
CA PHE A 25 1.90 -22.09 -13.37
C PHE A 25 3.43 -22.15 -13.25
N TRP A 26 3.97 -22.48 -12.08
CA TRP A 26 5.41 -22.54 -11.88
C TRP A 26 6.05 -23.69 -12.68
N LYS A 27 5.42 -24.87 -12.70
CA LYS A 27 5.85 -25.98 -13.55
C LYS A 27 5.87 -25.59 -15.03
N TRP A 28 4.84 -24.90 -15.50
CA TRP A 28 4.78 -24.38 -16.87
C TRP A 28 5.89 -23.36 -17.12
N LEU A 29 6.11 -22.42 -16.20
CA LEU A 29 7.13 -21.39 -16.33
C LEU A 29 8.55 -22.00 -16.44
N ASP A 30 8.81 -23.07 -15.69
CA ASP A 30 10.10 -23.79 -15.72
C ASP A 30 10.38 -24.48 -17.07
N THR A 31 9.36 -24.71 -17.91
CA THR A 31 9.54 -25.23 -19.28
C THR A 31 9.93 -24.16 -20.31
N ILE A 32 9.88 -22.87 -19.93
CA ILE A 32 10.17 -21.77 -20.85
C ILE A 32 11.68 -21.53 -20.91
N HIS A 33 12.30 -22.04 -21.97
CA HIS A 33 13.71 -21.79 -22.27
C HIS A 33 13.86 -20.59 -23.20
N ALA A 34 14.11 -19.41 -22.64
CA ALA A 34 14.34 -18.20 -23.39
C ALA A 34 15.85 -17.96 -23.61
N SER A 35 16.22 -17.36 -24.75
CA SER A 35 17.60 -16.97 -25.00
C SER A 35 18.07 -15.91 -24.00
N GLY A 36 19.35 -15.99 -23.61
CA GLY A 36 19.97 -15.05 -22.67
C GLY A 36 19.79 -13.59 -23.12
N GLY A 37 19.30 -12.74 -22.21
CA GLY A 37 19.09 -11.31 -22.47
C GLY A 37 17.79 -10.94 -23.21
N SER A 38 17.01 -11.92 -23.69
CA SER A 38 15.71 -11.65 -24.32
C SER A 38 14.70 -11.04 -23.33
N ARG A 39 13.72 -10.30 -23.85
CA ARG A 39 12.62 -9.74 -23.03
C ARG A 39 11.85 -10.84 -22.30
N LEU A 40 11.63 -11.98 -22.96
CA LEU A 40 11.00 -13.16 -22.36
C LEU A 40 11.85 -13.73 -21.23
N GLY A 41 13.15 -13.93 -21.45
CA GLY A 41 14.06 -14.43 -20.40
C GLY A 41 14.11 -13.51 -19.19
N LYS A 42 14.11 -12.19 -19.39
CA LYS A 42 14.00 -11.22 -18.30
C LYS A 42 12.70 -11.38 -17.52
N ALA A 43 11.57 -11.57 -18.19
CA ALA A 43 10.27 -11.74 -17.55
C ALA A 43 10.17 -13.06 -16.76
N VAL A 44 10.68 -14.17 -17.32
CA VAL A 44 10.73 -15.48 -16.64
C VAL A 44 11.60 -15.40 -15.39
N ASN A 45 12.83 -14.88 -15.52
CA ASN A 45 13.74 -14.72 -14.40
C ASN A 45 13.14 -13.81 -13.31
N TYR A 46 12.47 -12.72 -13.71
CA TYR A 46 11.78 -11.84 -12.78
C TYR A 46 10.69 -12.59 -12.00
N ALA A 47 9.81 -13.31 -12.69
CA ALA A 47 8.74 -14.08 -12.04
C ALA A 47 9.30 -15.15 -11.07
N GLN A 48 10.34 -15.89 -11.48
CA GLN A 48 11.00 -16.88 -10.62
C GLN A 48 11.61 -16.25 -9.36
N ASN A 49 12.32 -15.11 -9.51
CA ASN A 49 12.89 -14.37 -8.38
C ASN A 49 11.82 -13.81 -7.43
N GLN A 50 10.63 -13.50 -7.95
CA GLN A 50 9.51 -12.97 -7.15
C GLN A 50 8.66 -14.05 -6.48
N LYS A 51 8.78 -15.31 -6.88
CA LYS A 51 8.03 -16.44 -6.31
C LYS A 51 7.96 -16.44 -4.77
N PRO A 52 9.07 -16.34 -3.99
CA PRO A 52 8.99 -16.37 -2.53
C PRO A 52 8.17 -15.22 -1.94
N TYR A 53 8.13 -14.04 -2.59
CA TYR A 53 7.37 -12.89 -2.12
C TYR A 53 5.91 -12.96 -2.56
N LEU A 54 5.67 -13.36 -3.81
CA LEU A 54 4.34 -13.49 -4.37
C LEU A 54 3.54 -14.51 -3.56
N MET A 55 4.09 -15.68 -3.26
CA MET A 55 3.37 -16.74 -2.53
C MET A 55 2.92 -16.36 -1.11
N ASN A 56 3.45 -15.27 -0.52
CA ASN A 56 3.00 -14.77 0.78
C ASN A 56 1.52 -14.37 0.78
N TYR A 57 0.93 -14.02 -0.36
CA TYR A 57 -0.49 -13.65 -0.42
C TYR A 57 -1.43 -14.82 -0.09
N LEU A 58 -0.97 -16.07 -0.26
CA LEU A 58 -1.72 -17.26 0.15
C LEU A 58 -1.68 -17.46 1.67
N GLN A 59 -0.66 -16.94 2.35
CA GLN A 59 -0.45 -17.10 3.80
C GLN A 59 -1.22 -16.05 4.61
N ASP A 60 -1.34 -14.84 4.07
CA ASP A 60 -2.02 -13.71 4.69
C ASP A 60 -3.16 -13.18 3.82
N GLU A 61 -4.38 -13.34 4.31
CA GLU A 61 -5.61 -12.97 3.64
C GLU A 61 -5.78 -11.46 3.43
N ARG A 62 -5.04 -10.65 4.20
CA ARG A 62 -5.01 -9.19 4.10
C ARG A 62 -4.25 -8.75 2.85
N ILE A 63 -3.35 -9.60 2.34
CA ILE A 63 -2.53 -9.31 1.17
C ILE A 63 -3.35 -9.63 -0.11
N PRO A 64 -3.61 -8.63 -0.97
CA PRO A 64 -4.22 -8.86 -2.27
C PRO A 64 -3.23 -9.50 -3.24
N ILE A 65 -3.74 -10.27 -4.22
CA ILE A 65 -2.92 -10.86 -5.29
C ILE A 65 -2.32 -9.80 -6.23
N SER A 66 -3.00 -8.67 -6.38
CA SER A 66 -2.54 -7.54 -7.20
C SER A 66 -2.19 -6.33 -6.34
N ASN A 67 -1.23 -5.56 -6.81
CA ASN A 67 -0.81 -4.28 -6.23
C ASN A 67 -1.74 -3.11 -6.63
N ASN A 68 -2.85 -3.36 -7.34
CA ASN A 68 -3.76 -2.33 -7.86
C ASN A 68 -4.15 -1.29 -6.82
N PHE A 69 -4.35 -1.70 -5.56
CA PHE A 69 -4.68 -0.78 -4.47
C PHE A 69 -3.53 0.20 -4.18
N ALA A 70 -2.29 -0.28 -4.12
CA ALA A 70 -1.12 0.56 -3.91
C ALA A 70 -0.88 1.49 -5.11
N GLU A 71 -1.01 0.98 -6.34
CA GLU A 71 -0.92 1.80 -7.55
C GLU A 71 -2.01 2.87 -7.60
N ASN A 72 -3.24 2.54 -7.19
CA ASN A 72 -4.33 3.49 -7.10
C ASN A 72 -4.04 4.61 -6.11
N SER A 73 -3.48 4.30 -4.93
CA SER A 73 -3.06 5.32 -3.94
C SER A 73 -1.90 6.18 -4.45
N ALA A 74 -0.97 5.63 -5.26
CA ALA A 74 0.15 6.38 -5.82
C ALA A 74 -0.23 7.22 -7.06
N ARG A 75 -1.32 6.88 -7.75
CA ARG A 75 -1.72 7.53 -9.01
C ARG A 75 -1.99 9.04 -8.88
N PRO A 76 -2.70 9.55 -7.84
CA PRO A 76 -2.89 10.98 -7.67
C PRO A 76 -1.57 11.77 -7.64
N TYR A 77 -0.55 11.23 -6.98
CA TYR A 77 0.80 11.81 -6.98
C TYR A 77 1.44 11.76 -8.38
N ALA A 78 1.41 10.59 -9.04
CA ALA A 78 2.01 10.42 -10.37
C ALA A 78 1.39 11.31 -11.46
N VAL A 79 0.09 11.58 -11.36
CA VAL A 79 -0.65 12.49 -12.25
C VAL A 79 -0.43 13.95 -11.83
N GLY A 80 -0.55 14.24 -10.53
CA GLY A 80 -0.46 15.60 -9.98
C GLY A 80 0.91 16.24 -10.14
N ARG A 81 2.00 15.46 -10.08
CA ARG A 81 3.37 15.99 -10.16
C ARG A 81 3.68 16.81 -11.41
N LYS A 82 3.01 16.55 -12.53
CA LYS A 82 3.17 17.34 -13.76
C LYS A 82 2.63 18.76 -13.65
N ASN A 83 1.73 19.00 -12.69
CA ASN A 83 1.06 20.29 -12.47
C ASN A 83 1.65 21.06 -11.28
N PHE A 84 2.68 20.52 -10.62
CA PHE A 84 3.30 21.16 -9.46
C PHE A 84 4.52 21.97 -9.90
N LEU A 85 4.41 23.30 -9.81
CA LEU A 85 5.42 24.27 -10.24
C LEU A 85 6.82 24.07 -9.62
N PHE A 86 6.93 23.35 -8.50
CA PHE A 86 8.16 23.21 -7.72
C PHE A 86 8.62 21.75 -7.52
N HIS A 87 8.15 20.82 -8.35
CA HIS A 87 8.49 19.40 -8.23
C HIS A 87 9.76 19.00 -8.99
N ASN A 88 10.77 19.90 -9.01
CA ASN A 88 12.03 19.69 -9.74
C ASN A 88 13.24 19.41 -8.82
N SER A 89 13.03 19.38 -7.50
CA SER A 89 14.05 19.01 -6.50
C SER A 89 13.68 17.71 -5.78
N THR A 90 14.69 17.04 -5.22
CA THR A 90 14.55 15.89 -4.33
C THR A 90 13.67 16.24 -3.12
N ASP A 91 13.91 17.40 -2.53
CA ASP A 91 13.23 17.86 -1.32
C ASP A 91 11.74 18.13 -1.58
N GLY A 92 11.42 18.68 -2.76
CA GLY A 92 10.04 18.87 -3.21
C GLY A 92 9.31 17.55 -3.44
N ALA A 93 10.02 16.52 -3.91
CA ALA A 93 9.49 15.17 -4.07
C ALA A 93 9.22 14.48 -2.73
N GLU A 94 10.17 14.57 -1.80
CA GLU A 94 10.03 14.05 -0.44
C GLU A 94 8.87 14.71 0.31
N THR A 95 8.80 16.05 0.30
CA THR A 95 7.71 16.81 0.90
C THR A 95 6.35 16.40 0.33
N SER A 96 6.28 16.19 -0.99
CA SER A 96 5.06 15.73 -1.65
C SER A 96 4.69 14.32 -1.21
N ALA A 97 5.66 13.40 -1.14
CA ALA A 97 5.44 12.03 -0.69
C ALA A 97 4.91 11.98 0.75
N ILE A 98 5.45 12.81 1.66
CA ILE A 98 4.96 12.93 3.05
C ILE A 98 3.50 13.37 3.06
N LYS A 99 3.17 14.46 2.35
CA LYS A 99 1.79 15.00 2.27
C LYS A 99 0.80 13.97 1.74
N TYR A 100 1.12 13.30 0.63
CA TYR A 100 0.26 12.27 0.07
C TYR A 100 0.14 11.05 1.00
N SER A 101 1.19 10.69 1.72
CA SER A 101 1.15 9.60 2.70
C SER A 101 0.19 9.91 3.85
N LEU A 102 0.20 11.14 4.38
CA LEU A 102 -0.76 11.59 5.40
C LEU A 102 -2.20 11.55 4.86
N VAL A 103 -2.43 12.09 3.66
CA VAL A 103 -3.75 12.12 3.01
C VAL A 103 -4.29 10.71 2.77
N GLU A 104 -3.50 9.83 2.18
CA GLU A 104 -3.93 8.46 1.88
C GLU A 104 -4.12 7.64 3.17
N SER A 105 -3.33 7.89 4.21
CA SER A 105 -3.50 7.25 5.51
C SER A 105 -4.80 7.70 6.20
N ALA A 106 -5.14 8.99 6.14
CA ALA A 106 -6.41 9.51 6.64
C ALA A 106 -7.62 8.89 5.91
N LYS A 107 -7.57 8.84 4.58
CA LYS A 107 -8.62 8.18 3.76
C LYS A 107 -8.77 6.70 4.12
N ARG A 108 -7.67 5.97 4.29
CA ARG A 108 -7.70 4.54 4.68
C ARG A 108 -8.35 4.32 6.03
N ASN A 109 -8.22 5.28 6.95
CA ASN A 109 -8.85 5.27 8.27
C ASN A 109 -10.24 5.93 8.30
N ARG A 110 -10.79 6.32 7.14
CA ARG A 110 -12.11 6.95 6.99
C ARG A 110 -12.25 8.26 7.77
N LEU A 111 -11.20 9.06 7.75
CA LEU A 111 -11.19 10.38 8.37
C LEU A 111 -11.52 11.47 7.36
N ASN A 112 -12.07 12.58 7.85
CA ASN A 112 -12.07 13.84 7.13
C ASN A 112 -10.60 14.30 6.97
N VAL A 113 -10.13 14.30 5.72
CA VAL A 113 -8.72 14.57 5.40
C VAL A 113 -8.30 15.96 5.84
N MET A 114 -9.12 16.99 5.60
CA MET A 114 -8.76 18.37 5.98
C MET A 114 -8.68 18.50 7.50
N LYS A 115 -9.67 17.98 8.21
CA LYS A 115 -9.70 18.00 9.68
C LYS A 115 -8.51 17.26 10.29
N TYR A 116 -8.11 16.14 9.70
CA TYR A 116 -6.92 15.41 10.12
C TYR A 116 -5.64 16.21 9.92
N LEU A 117 -5.45 16.80 8.73
CA LEU A 117 -4.26 17.62 8.45
C LEU A 117 -4.19 18.86 9.36
N GLU A 118 -5.31 19.54 9.58
CA GLU A 118 -5.40 20.67 10.51
C GLU A 118 -5.03 20.25 11.93
N THR A 119 -5.60 19.13 12.41
CA THR A 119 -5.31 18.61 13.75
C THR A 119 -3.83 18.29 13.91
N VAL A 120 -3.25 17.54 12.98
CA VAL A 120 -1.82 17.19 13.02
C VAL A 120 -0.95 18.45 13.01
N LEU A 121 -1.21 19.40 12.12
CA LEU A 121 -0.42 20.62 12.01
C LEU A 121 -0.52 21.49 13.28
N ILE A 122 -1.71 21.64 13.85
CA ILE A 122 -1.92 22.43 15.09
C ILE A 122 -1.23 21.77 16.28
N GLU A 123 -1.43 20.47 16.47
CA GLU A 123 -0.88 19.72 17.60
C GLU A 123 0.66 19.64 17.51
N MET A 124 1.22 19.61 16.30
CA MET A 124 2.67 19.63 16.09
C MET A 124 3.31 20.99 16.36
N MET A 125 2.57 22.11 16.38
CA MET A 125 3.15 23.41 16.73
C MET A 125 3.56 23.51 18.21
N GLY A 126 2.95 22.71 19.08
CA GLY A 126 3.28 22.63 20.52
C GLY A 126 4.35 21.58 20.86
N TYR A 127 4.98 20.97 19.85
CA TYR A 127 5.81 19.78 20.00
C TYR A 127 7.28 20.10 20.31
N ASN A 128 7.85 19.41 21.30
CA ASN A 128 9.24 19.55 21.78
C ASN A 128 10.09 18.27 21.60
N ASP A 129 9.85 17.49 20.54
CA ASP A 129 10.68 16.33 20.13
C ASP A 129 10.51 15.01 20.94
N GLU A 130 9.36 14.80 21.61
CA GLU A 130 9.05 13.56 22.33
C GLU A 130 8.29 12.53 21.45
N SER A 131 8.89 11.40 21.09
CA SER A 131 8.34 10.47 20.08
C SER A 131 6.93 9.93 20.39
N GLU A 132 6.58 9.79 21.68
CA GLU A 132 5.28 9.23 22.11
C GLU A 132 4.09 10.09 21.68
N TYR A 133 4.27 11.41 21.57
CA TYR A 133 3.17 12.32 21.21
C TYR A 133 2.83 12.27 19.70
N ILE A 134 3.78 11.85 18.84
CA ILE A 134 3.51 11.62 17.41
C ILE A 134 2.60 10.40 17.23
N ASP A 135 2.79 9.35 18.03
CA ASP A 135 1.98 8.13 17.95
C ASP A 135 0.50 8.41 18.25
N GLU A 136 0.19 9.34 19.15
CA GLU A 136 -1.18 9.77 19.42
C GLU A 136 -1.88 10.41 18.21
N LEU A 137 -1.09 11.06 17.35
CA LEU A 137 -1.58 11.75 16.15
C LEU A 137 -1.77 10.80 14.96
N MET A 138 -1.46 9.51 15.11
CA MET A 138 -1.65 8.55 14.03
C MET A 138 -3.13 8.38 13.66
N PRO A 139 -3.44 8.14 12.37
CA PRO A 139 -4.82 8.16 11.88
C PRO A 139 -5.66 6.98 12.38
N TRP A 140 -5.05 5.98 13.01
CA TRP A 140 -5.74 4.84 13.60
C TRP A 140 -6.05 4.99 15.09
N THR A 141 -5.58 6.04 15.78
CA THR A 141 -5.83 6.22 17.21
C THR A 141 -7.28 6.62 17.47
N ASP A 142 -7.78 6.27 18.66
CA ASP A 142 -9.15 6.62 19.06
C ASP A 142 -9.34 8.14 19.18
N LYS A 143 -8.31 8.86 19.65
CA LYS A 143 -8.28 10.32 19.71
C LYS A 143 -8.56 10.91 18.33
N ILE A 144 -7.75 10.54 17.33
CA ILE A 144 -7.88 11.06 15.98
C ILE A 144 -9.18 10.61 15.32
N LYS A 145 -9.60 9.35 15.50
CA LYS A 145 -10.87 8.88 14.94
C LYS A 145 -12.06 9.67 15.47
N ARG A 146 -12.13 9.94 16.78
CA ARG A 146 -13.22 10.75 17.36
C ARG A 146 -13.19 12.18 16.85
N THR A 147 -12.01 12.79 16.81
CA THR A 147 -11.87 14.18 16.38
C THR A 147 -12.11 14.35 14.88
N CYS A 148 -11.61 13.43 14.05
CA CYS A 148 -11.52 13.59 12.60
C CYS A 148 -12.47 12.68 11.81
N SER A 149 -13.50 12.09 12.43
CA SER A 149 -14.50 11.29 11.71
C SER A 149 -15.18 12.11 10.61
N THR A 150 -15.55 11.45 9.51
CA THR A 150 -16.49 12.00 8.53
C THR A 150 -17.90 11.89 9.11
N ASP A 151 -18.61 13.01 9.21
CA ASP A 151 -20.04 13.03 9.57
C ASP A 151 -20.90 12.19 8.59
#